data_AF-A0A8T6A8X0-F1
#
_entry.id   AF-A0A8T6A8X0-F1
#
_cell.length_a   1.000
_cell.length_b   1.000
_cell.length_c   1.000
_cell.angle_alpha   90.00
_cell.angle_beta   90.00
_cell.angle_gamma   90.00
#
_symmetry.space_group_name_H-M   'P 1'
#
loop_
_entity.id
_entity.type
_entity.pdbx_description
1 polymer ?
#
loop_
_entity_poly.entity_id
_entity_poly.type
_entity_poly.pdbx_seq_one_letter_code
_entity_poly.pdbx_strand_id
1 'polypeptide(L)'
;MYRVNHIMRTINEMSSYTPHMKVNRIAERLSKVQKISFCISVISFFLLAIITLTYGPFNTKSNLSFISALSLYFINVIMGVTYLSVPVINTIKYIYNFKGEVVNELIYDIDSDEQHIEALLPYSLEELTYVSNCIQVRIPKIKSKCFLWGGGKTAIISILCLSYSAICIVNGGSIDGIF
;
A
#
# COMPACT_ATOMS: atom_id res chain seq x y z
N MET A 1 -27.55 -33.41 16.32
CA MET A 1 -27.86 -31.96 16.26
C MET A 1 -26.57 -31.27 15.82
N TYR A 2 -26.56 -30.61 14.67
CA TYR A 2 -25.33 -30.08 14.06
C TYR A 2 -24.65 -29.06 14.98
N ARG A 3 -23.33 -29.21 15.25
CA ARG A 3 -22.55 -28.32 16.13
C ARG A 3 -22.16 -26.99 15.47
N VAL A 4 -23.10 -26.38 14.76
CA VAL A 4 -22.92 -25.19 13.92
C VAL A 4 -22.29 -24.03 14.68
N ASN A 5 -22.72 -23.77 15.91
CA ASN A 5 -22.17 -22.68 16.73
C ASN A 5 -20.70 -22.91 17.11
N HIS A 6 -20.30 -24.17 17.30
CA HIS A 6 -18.93 -24.53 17.63
C HIS A 6 -18.03 -24.37 16.40
N ILE A 7 -18.50 -24.82 15.23
CA ILE A 7 -17.80 -24.65 13.95
C ILE A 7 -17.65 -23.16 13.60
N MET A 8 -18.71 -22.37 13.76
CA MET A 8 -18.66 -20.92 13.52
C MET A 8 -17.68 -20.21 14.45
N ARG A 9 -17.57 -20.67 15.71
CA ARG A 9 -16.59 -20.15 16.66
C ARG A 9 -15.17 -20.51 16.26
N THR A 10 -14.92 -21.77 15.87
CA THR A 10 -13.61 -22.20 15.35
C THR A 10 -13.21 -21.38 14.14
N ILE A 11 -14.11 -21.17 13.17
CA ILE A 11 -13.85 -20.33 11.98
C ILE A 11 -13.56 -18.88 12.38
N ASN A 12 -14.24 -18.34 13.39
CA ASN A 12 -14.02 -16.96 13.85
C ASN A 12 -12.71 -16.78 14.64
N GLU A 13 -12.18 -17.86 15.21
CA GLU A 13 -10.90 -17.88 15.92
C GLU A 13 -9.71 -18.16 14.98
N MET A 14 -9.95 -18.58 13.73
CA MET A 14 -8.92 -18.67 12.70
C MET A 14 -8.37 -17.27 12.39
N SER A 15 -7.05 -17.12 12.42
CA SER A 15 -6.40 -15.85 12.10
C SER A 15 -6.63 -15.50 10.63
N SER A 16 -7.11 -14.29 10.36
CA SER A 16 -7.14 -13.77 9.00
C SER A 16 -5.71 -13.68 8.46
N TYR A 17 -5.54 -14.08 7.21
CA TYR A 17 -4.29 -14.01 6.48
C TYR A 17 -3.63 -12.64 6.63
N THR A 18 -2.45 -12.60 7.25
CA THR A 18 -1.60 -11.41 7.31
C THR A 18 -0.45 -11.58 6.31
N PRO A 19 -0.43 -10.85 5.19
CA PRO A 19 0.62 -10.99 4.20
C PRO A 19 1.98 -10.70 4.84
N HIS A 20 2.87 -11.69 4.83
CA HIS A 20 4.23 -11.55 5.29
C HIS A 20 5.06 -10.78 4.26
N MET A 21 4.79 -9.48 4.10
CA MET A 21 5.69 -8.58 3.40
C MET A 21 6.99 -8.46 4.20
N LYS A 22 8.02 -9.15 3.75
CA LYS A 22 9.36 -9.04 4.34
C LYS A 22 9.90 -7.63 4.05
N VAL A 23 9.68 -6.71 5.00
CA VAL A 23 10.11 -5.31 4.89
C VAL A 23 11.62 -5.29 4.65
N ASN A 24 12.00 -5.02 3.40
CA ASN A 24 13.39 -5.05 3.02
C ASN A 24 14.06 -3.76 3.51
N ARG A 25 15.11 -3.87 4.34
CA ARG A 25 15.87 -2.74 4.88
C ARG A 25 16.36 -1.75 3.81
N ILE A 26 16.55 -2.23 2.58
CA ILE A 26 16.90 -1.40 1.42
C ILE A 26 15.70 -0.58 0.92
N ALA A 27 14.50 -1.17 0.87
CA ALA A 27 13.27 -0.47 0.49
C ALA A 27 12.92 0.63 1.50
N GLU A 28 13.15 0.38 2.80
CA GLU A 28 12.98 1.38 3.84
C GLU A 28 13.97 2.56 3.71
N ARG A 29 15.21 2.29 3.32
CA ARG A 29 16.20 3.36 3.03
C ARG A 29 15.81 4.16 1.79
N LEU A 30 15.38 3.49 0.73
CA LEU A 30 14.91 4.12 -0.50
C LEU A 30 13.70 5.04 -0.24
N SER A 31 12.73 4.60 0.58
CA SER A 31 11.57 5.42 0.92
C SER A 31 11.94 6.64 1.78
N LYS A 32 12.93 6.54 2.67
CA LYS A 32 13.49 7.69 3.40
C LYS A 32 14.15 8.69 2.46
N VAL A 33 14.98 8.21 1.53
CA VAL A 33 15.62 9.05 0.49
C VAL A 33 14.57 9.76 -0.36
N GLN A 34 13.51 9.05 -0.77
CA GLN A 34 12.41 9.63 -1.54
C GLN A 34 11.73 10.78 -0.80
N LYS A 35 11.39 10.59 0.48
CA LYS A 35 10.75 11.63 1.31
C LYS A 35 11.64 12.87 1.48
N ILE A 36 12.93 12.66 1.74
CA ILE A 36 13.90 13.75 1.89
C ILE A 36 14.04 14.51 0.56
N SER A 37 14.19 13.77 -0.54
CA SER A 37 14.31 14.34 -1.88
C SER A 37 13.09 15.17 -2.28
N PHE A 38 11.89 14.67 -1.97
CA PHE A 38 10.64 15.41 -2.14
C PHE A 38 10.63 16.72 -1.35
N CYS A 39 10.96 16.68 -0.05
CA CYS A 39 11.04 17.89 0.78
C CYS A 39 12.02 18.92 0.21
N ILE A 40 13.22 18.49 -0.21
CA ILE A 40 14.22 19.40 -0.79
C ILE A 40 13.72 19.99 -2.10
N SER A 41 13.06 19.20 -2.95
CA SER A 41 12.46 19.68 -4.20
C SER A 41 11.37 20.74 -3.94
N VAL A 42 10.48 20.51 -2.98
CA VAL A 42 9.43 21.48 -2.61
C VAL A 42 10.06 22.78 -2.06
N ILE A 43 11.00 22.68 -1.13
CA ILE A 43 11.67 23.85 -0.54
C ILE A 43 12.43 24.65 -1.61
N SER A 44 13.20 23.98 -2.47
CA SER A 44 13.94 24.64 -3.54
C SER A 44 13.03 25.32 -4.56
N PHE A 45 11.87 24.74 -4.86
CA PHE A 45 10.85 25.36 -5.72
C PHE A 45 10.31 26.67 -5.11
N PHE A 46 9.96 26.66 -3.83
CA PHE A 46 9.49 27.86 -3.14
C PHE A 46 10.56 28.96 -3.06
N LEU A 47 11.83 28.59 -2.79
CA LEU A 47 12.94 29.53 -2.82
C LEU A 47 13.13 30.15 -4.21
N LEU A 48 13.01 29.35 -5.27
CA LEU A 48 13.06 29.83 -6.65
C LEU A 48 11.95 30.86 -6.91
N ALA A 49 10.72 30.58 -6.46
CA ALA A 49 9.58 31.48 -6.61
C ALA A 49 9.79 32.82 -5.89
N ILE A 50 10.38 32.80 -4.68
CA ILE A 50 10.73 34.01 -3.93
C ILE A 50 11.77 34.84 -4.69
N ILE A 51 12.80 34.19 -5.25
CA ILE A 51 13.80 34.87 -6.08
C ILE A 51 13.11 35.51 -7.30
N THR A 52 12.28 34.78 -8.03
CA THR A 52 11.57 35.34 -9.19
C THR A 52 10.67 36.54 -8.81
N LEU A 53 9.95 36.46 -7.69
CA LEU A 53 9.08 37.54 -7.19
C LEU A 53 9.84 38.78 -6.75
N THR A 54 11.04 38.62 -6.21
CA THR A 54 11.88 39.74 -5.74
C THR A 54 12.70 40.37 -6.86
N TYR A 55 13.16 39.61 -7.86
CA TYR A 55 13.97 40.13 -8.96
C TYR A 55 13.14 40.59 -10.18
N GLY A 56 11.93 40.06 -10.38
CA GLY A 56 11.04 40.45 -11.48
C GLY A 56 10.67 41.95 -11.48
N PRO A 57 10.12 42.50 -10.37
CA PRO A 57 9.66 43.89 -10.34
C PRO A 57 10.75 44.91 -9.97
N PHE A 58 11.84 44.51 -9.29
CA PHE A 58 12.84 45.45 -8.77
C PHE A 58 14.06 45.65 -9.69
N ASN A 59 14.12 45.00 -10.85
CA ASN A 59 15.16 45.13 -11.90
C ASN A 59 16.61 45.13 -11.35
N THR A 60 16.84 44.40 -10.27
CA THR A 60 18.12 44.32 -9.55
C THR A 60 19.01 43.30 -10.25
N LYS A 61 19.81 43.74 -11.23
CA LYS A 61 20.86 42.93 -11.87
C LYS A 61 21.98 42.62 -10.88
N SER A 62 21.75 41.61 -10.04
CA SER A 62 22.77 41.04 -9.15
C SER A 62 23.25 39.71 -9.72
N ASN A 63 24.53 39.62 -10.10
CA ASN A 63 25.16 38.37 -10.55
C ASN A 63 25.04 37.26 -9.50
N LEU A 64 25.04 37.61 -8.21
CA LEU A 64 24.91 36.66 -7.11
C LEU A 64 23.57 35.92 -7.18
N SER A 65 22.49 36.65 -7.49
CA SER A 65 21.12 36.14 -7.51
C SER A 65 20.88 35.23 -8.71
N PHE A 66 21.51 35.53 -9.84
CA PHE A 66 21.53 34.64 -10.99
C PHE A 66 22.23 33.31 -10.67
N ILE A 67 23.39 33.36 -10.01
CA ILE A 67 24.12 32.15 -9.60
C ILE A 67 23.30 31.33 -8.60
N SER A 68 22.66 31.98 -7.61
CA SER A 68 21.79 31.30 -6.64
C SER A 68 20.54 30.68 -7.27
N ALA A 69 19.92 31.34 -8.24
CA ALA A 69 18.78 30.77 -8.97
C ALA A 69 19.19 29.55 -9.78
N LEU A 70 20.32 29.64 -10.48
CA LEU A 70 20.85 28.54 -11.28
C LEU A 70 21.20 27.32 -10.41
N SER A 71 21.83 27.53 -9.24
CA SER A 71 22.18 26.44 -8.34
C SER A 71 20.94 25.76 -7.75
N LEU A 72 19.94 26.53 -7.32
CA LEU A 72 18.66 26.00 -6.83
C LEU A 72 17.92 25.22 -7.91
N TYR A 73 17.95 25.68 -9.16
CA TYR A 73 17.38 24.96 -10.29
C TYR A 73 18.03 23.58 -10.48
N PHE A 74 19.37 23.51 -10.51
CA PHE A 74 20.07 22.23 -10.64
C PHE A 74 19.80 21.30 -9.46
N ILE A 75 19.77 21.82 -8.22
CA ILE A 75 19.41 21.04 -7.03
C ILE A 75 18.00 20.48 -7.17
N ASN A 76 17.04 21.29 -7.62
CA ASN A 76 15.66 20.87 -7.80
C ASN A 76 15.55 19.76 -8.85
N VAL A 77 16.22 19.89 -9.99
CA VAL A 77 16.24 18.87 -11.06
C VAL A 77 16.84 17.57 -10.55
N ILE A 78 18.00 17.60 -9.87
CA ILE A 78 18.65 16.41 -9.34
C ILE A 78 17.75 15.71 -8.31
N MET A 79 17.12 16.47 -7.41
CA MET A 79 16.20 15.91 -6.43
C MET A 79 14.92 15.38 -7.08
N GLY A 80 14.34 16.09 -8.04
CA GLY A 80 13.18 15.60 -8.79
C GLY A 80 13.45 14.26 -9.48
N VAL A 81 14.61 14.14 -10.15
CA VAL A 81 15.05 12.87 -10.76
C VAL A 81 15.25 11.77 -9.72
N THR A 82 15.87 12.10 -8.58
CA THR A 82 16.08 11.14 -7.48
C THR A 82 14.75 10.66 -6.89
N TYR A 83 13.79 11.56 -6.69
CA TYR A 83 12.45 11.22 -6.22
C TYR A 83 11.71 10.28 -7.17
N LEU A 84 11.79 10.54 -8.49
CA LEU A 84 11.13 9.73 -9.51
C LEU A 84 11.81 8.37 -9.77
N SER A 85 13.11 8.25 -9.49
CA SER A 85 13.85 7.00 -9.72
C SER A 85 13.59 5.94 -8.64
N VAL A 86 13.28 6.34 -7.40
CA VAL A 86 12.98 5.41 -6.30
C VAL A 86 11.87 4.40 -6.64
N PRO A 87 10.66 4.81 -7.09
CA PRO A 87 9.61 3.83 -7.43
C PRO A 87 10.04 2.90 -8.57
N VAL A 88 10.76 3.41 -9.57
CA VAL A 88 11.28 2.59 -10.69
C VAL A 88 12.23 1.50 -10.19
N ILE A 89 13.17 1.86 -9.29
CA ILE A 89 14.11 0.90 -8.69
C ILE A 89 13.36 -0.16 -7.87
N ASN A 90 12.37 0.25 -7.08
CA ASN A 90 11.55 -0.67 -6.30
C ASN A 90 10.76 -1.64 -7.20
N THR A 91 10.16 -1.14 -8.29
CA THR A 91 9.44 -1.98 -9.25
C THR A 91 10.35 -2.98 -9.94
N ILE A 92 11.54 -2.58 -10.40
CA ILE A 92 12.51 -3.50 -11.03
C ILE A 92 12.91 -4.60 -10.04
N LYS A 93 13.18 -4.23 -8.79
CA LYS A 93 13.53 -5.19 -7.75
C LYS A 93 12.39 -6.17 -7.45
N TYR A 94 11.16 -5.66 -7.38
CA TYR A 94 9.98 -6.50 -7.21
C TYR A 94 9.87 -7.50 -8.37
N ILE A 95 9.99 -7.05 -9.63
CA ILE A 95 9.95 -7.93 -10.80
C ILE A 95 11.06 -9.00 -10.74
N TYR A 96 12.28 -8.61 -10.35
CA TYR A 96 13.40 -9.54 -10.24
C TYR A 96 13.16 -10.62 -9.16
N ASN A 97 12.59 -10.22 -8.02
CA ASN A 97 12.28 -11.11 -6.92
C ASN A 97 10.89 -11.76 -7.03
N PHE A 98 10.11 -11.41 -8.05
CA PHE A 98 8.69 -11.76 -8.17
C PHE A 98 8.47 -13.26 -8.05
N LYS A 99 9.28 -14.06 -8.74
CA LYS A 99 9.19 -15.52 -8.68
C LYS A 99 9.38 -16.03 -7.25
N GLY A 100 10.34 -15.47 -6.50
CA GLY A 100 10.61 -15.87 -5.12
C GLY A 100 9.51 -15.41 -4.18
N GLU A 101 9.05 -14.16 -4.31
CA GLU A 101 7.98 -13.61 -3.48
C GLU A 101 6.65 -14.34 -3.69
N VAL A 102 6.24 -14.58 -4.94
CA VAL A 102 5.01 -15.31 -5.27
C VAL A 102 5.05 -16.76 -4.80
N VAL A 103 6.19 -17.45 -4.97
CA VAL A 103 6.31 -18.83 -4.49
C VAL A 103 6.25 -18.87 -2.96
N ASN A 104 6.88 -17.92 -2.29
CA ASN A 104 6.87 -17.86 -0.83
C ASN A 104 5.46 -17.53 -0.31
N GLU A 105 4.76 -16.62 -0.97
CA GLU A 105 3.35 -16.29 -0.71
C GLU A 105 2.46 -17.53 -0.88
N LEU A 106 2.61 -18.26 -1.98
CA LEU A 106 1.87 -19.50 -2.23
C LEU A 106 2.15 -20.57 -1.17
N ILE A 107 3.40 -20.72 -0.72
CA ILE A 107 3.75 -21.66 0.35
C ILE A 107 3.05 -21.27 1.66
N TYR A 108 3.00 -19.98 1.98
CA TYR A 108 2.29 -19.50 3.16
C TYR A 108 0.78 -19.70 3.06
N ASP A 109 0.19 -19.49 1.88
CA ASP A 109 -1.23 -19.75 1.65
C ASP A 109 -1.55 -21.22 1.88
N ILE A 110 -0.72 -22.13 1.34
CA ILE A 110 -0.87 -23.58 1.53
C ILE A 110 -0.74 -23.96 3.00
N ASP A 111 0.26 -23.44 3.72
CA ASP A 111 0.47 -23.74 5.14
C ASP A 111 -0.70 -23.22 6.01
N SER A 112 -1.20 -22.02 5.69
CA SER A 112 -2.39 -21.46 6.35
C SER A 112 -3.64 -22.30 6.08
N ASP A 113 -3.85 -22.75 4.84
CA ASP A 113 -4.97 -23.60 4.47
C ASP A 113 -4.88 -24.97 5.17
N GLU A 114 -3.69 -25.55 5.28
CA GLU A 114 -3.46 -26.81 6.00
C GLU A 114 -3.83 -26.69 7.49
N GLN A 115 -3.41 -25.62 8.17
CA GLN A 115 -3.79 -25.35 9.56
C GLN A 115 -5.31 -25.17 9.73
N HIS A 116 -5.97 -24.50 8.79
CA HIS A 116 -7.42 -24.36 8.81
C HIS A 116 -8.14 -25.71 8.58
N ILE A 117 -7.62 -26.54 7.68
CA ILE A 117 -8.13 -27.89 7.42
C ILE A 117 -7.96 -28.76 8.67
N GLU A 118 -6.81 -28.73 9.34
CA GLU A 118 -6.58 -29.46 10.59
C GLU A 118 -7.55 -29.07 11.70
N ALA A 119 -7.85 -27.77 11.83
CA ALA A 119 -8.83 -27.28 12.81
C ALA A 119 -10.27 -27.74 12.51
N LEU A 120 -10.58 -28.07 11.26
CA LEU A 120 -11.90 -28.50 10.80
C LEU A 120 -12.04 -30.03 10.63
N LEU A 121 -10.93 -30.75 10.60
CA LEU A 121 -10.83 -32.22 10.51
C LEU A 121 -11.71 -32.99 11.50
N PRO A 122 -11.94 -32.50 12.75
CA PRO A 122 -12.83 -33.17 13.70
C PRO A 122 -14.33 -33.15 13.37
N TYR A 123 -14.78 -32.35 12.39
CA TYR A 123 -16.19 -32.22 12.02
C TYR A 123 -16.57 -33.12 10.86
N SER A 124 -17.84 -33.54 10.82
CA SER A 124 -18.35 -34.35 9.71
C SER A 124 -18.56 -33.51 8.44
N LEU A 125 -18.44 -34.16 7.27
CA LEU A 125 -18.66 -33.51 5.97
C LEU A 125 -20.06 -32.88 5.87
N GLU A 126 -21.08 -33.53 6.44
CA GLU A 126 -22.46 -33.04 6.46
C GLU A 126 -22.58 -31.74 7.29
N GLU A 127 -21.91 -31.67 8.44
CA GLU A 127 -21.87 -30.48 9.29
C GLU A 127 -21.18 -29.31 8.59
N LEU A 128 -20.02 -29.54 8.00
CA LEU A 128 -19.26 -28.55 7.24
C LEU A 128 -20.05 -28.03 6.04
N THR A 129 -20.71 -28.92 5.30
CA THR A 129 -21.55 -28.57 4.15
C THR A 129 -22.75 -27.72 4.59
N TYR A 130 -23.39 -28.08 5.71
CA TYR A 130 -24.50 -27.31 6.26
C TYR A 130 -24.06 -25.90 6.71
N VAL A 131 -22.92 -25.79 7.38
CA VAL A 131 -22.34 -24.50 7.80
C VAL A 131 -21.98 -23.64 6.58
N SER A 132 -21.35 -24.23 5.57
CA SER A 132 -21.01 -23.56 4.31
C SER A 132 -22.26 -22.96 3.64
N ASN A 133 -23.33 -23.75 3.52
CA ASN A 133 -24.61 -23.27 2.98
C ASN A 133 -25.20 -22.12 3.81
N CYS A 134 -25.14 -22.23 5.14
CA CYS A 134 -25.60 -21.18 6.04
C CYS A 134 -24.80 -19.87 5.88
N ILE A 135 -23.48 -19.96 5.66
CA ILE A 135 -22.61 -18.81 5.40
C ILE A 135 -22.93 -18.20 4.04
N GLN A 136 -22.98 -19.02 2.97
CA GLN A 136 -23.26 -18.58 1.60
C GLN A 136 -24.58 -17.83 1.48
N VAL A 137 -25.65 -18.30 2.14
CA VAL A 137 -26.95 -17.62 2.15
C VAL A 137 -26.90 -16.26 2.87
N ARG A 138 -25.99 -16.09 3.84
CA ARG A 138 -25.86 -14.85 4.63
C ARG A 138 -24.93 -13.83 4.00
N ILE A 139 -23.95 -14.24 3.19
CA ILE A 139 -23.00 -13.34 2.50
C ILE A 139 -23.70 -12.22 1.72
N PRO A 140 -24.69 -12.47 0.83
CA PRO A 140 -25.36 -11.41 0.07
C PRO A 140 -26.10 -10.41 0.96
N LYS A 141 -26.67 -10.89 2.08
CA LYS A 141 -27.40 -10.07 3.06
C LYS A 141 -26.47 -9.15 3.85
N ILE A 142 -25.24 -9.60 4.12
CA ILE A 142 -24.20 -8.77 4.75
C ILE A 142 -23.63 -7.79 3.73
N LYS A 143 -23.32 -8.26 2.52
CA LYS A 143 -22.79 -7.44 1.42
C LYS A 143 -23.71 -6.27 1.08
N SER A 144 -25.03 -6.51 0.99
CA SER A 144 -26.03 -5.46 0.75
C SER A 144 -26.15 -4.43 1.88
N LYS A 145 -26.05 -4.85 3.14
CA LYS A 145 -26.00 -3.94 4.29
C LYS A 145 -24.74 -3.06 4.28
N CYS A 146 -23.60 -3.63 3.91
CA CYS A 146 -22.34 -2.90 3.76
C CYS A 146 -22.41 -1.92 2.59
N PHE A 147 -23.03 -2.33 1.47
CA PHE A 147 -23.21 -1.51 0.28
C PHE A 147 -24.17 -0.33 0.52
N LEU A 148 -25.22 -0.52 1.32
CA LEU A 148 -26.16 0.54 1.70
C LEU A 148 -25.54 1.61 2.60
N TRP A 149 -24.50 1.30 3.36
CA TRP A 149 -23.75 2.28 4.14
C TRP A 149 -22.83 3.15 3.27
N GLY A 150 -22.65 2.76 2.00
CA GLY A 150 -21.67 3.34 1.09
C GLY A 150 -22.26 3.98 -0.19
N GLY A 151 -23.29 4.79 -0.06
CA GLY A 151 -23.83 5.54 -1.20
C GLY A 151 -22.81 6.55 -1.76
N GLY A 152 -22.42 6.41 -3.04
CA GLY A 152 -21.76 7.40 -3.91
C GLY A 152 -20.34 7.87 -3.52
N LYS A 153 -20.13 8.26 -2.26
CA LYS A 153 -18.86 8.71 -1.70
C LYS A 153 -17.86 7.56 -1.54
N THR A 154 -18.36 6.34 -1.39
CA THR A 154 -17.53 5.13 -1.23
C THR A 154 -16.85 4.72 -2.52
N ALA A 155 -17.38 5.07 -3.70
CA ALA A 155 -16.70 4.87 -4.97
C ALA A 155 -15.43 5.75 -5.06
N ILE A 156 -15.53 7.00 -4.60
CA ILE A 156 -14.40 7.92 -4.55
C ILE A 156 -13.38 7.47 -3.49
N ILE A 157 -13.87 7.06 -2.31
CA ILE A 157 -13.01 6.52 -1.25
C ILE A 157 -12.36 5.21 -1.71
N SER A 158 -13.07 4.32 -2.41
CA SER A 158 -12.50 3.06 -2.93
C SER A 158 -11.49 3.30 -4.03
N ILE A 159 -11.70 4.30 -4.90
CA ILE A 159 -10.71 4.70 -5.90
C ILE A 159 -9.48 5.31 -5.22
N LEU A 160 -9.65 6.16 -4.22
CA LEU A 160 -8.55 6.73 -3.43
C LEU A 160 -7.81 5.67 -2.60
N CYS A 161 -8.53 4.68 -2.06
CA CYS A 161 -7.94 3.56 -1.33
C CYS A 161 -7.21 2.61 -2.28
N LEU A 162 -7.75 2.36 -3.47
CA LEU A 162 -7.07 1.56 -4.51
C LEU A 162 -5.82 2.26 -5.03
N SER A 163 -5.89 3.57 -5.28
CA SER A 163 -4.73 4.32 -5.74
C SER A 163 -3.68 4.42 -4.64
N TYR A 164 -4.08 4.59 -3.39
CA TYR A 164 -3.17 4.59 -2.25
C TYR A 164 -2.57 3.20 -1.98
N SER A 165 -3.35 2.12 -2.05
CA SER A 165 -2.85 0.76 -1.88
C SER A 165 -1.91 0.37 -3.02
N ALA A 166 -2.22 0.74 -4.27
CA ALA A 166 -1.31 0.57 -5.40
C ALA A 166 0.01 1.34 -5.18
N ILE A 167 -0.05 2.56 -4.65
CA ILE A 167 1.15 3.35 -4.31
C ILE A 167 1.94 2.71 -3.15
N CYS A 168 1.28 2.18 -2.12
CA CYS A 168 1.93 1.50 -1.01
C CYS A 168 2.62 0.21 -1.43
N ILE A 169 1.95 -0.60 -2.27
CA ILE A 169 2.52 -1.83 -2.86
C ILE A 169 3.74 -1.48 -3.72
N VAL A 170 3.66 -0.47 -4.58
CA VAL A 170 4.78 -0.02 -5.43
C VAL A 170 5.94 0.56 -4.61
N ASN A 171 5.65 1.23 -3.49
CA ASN A 171 6.67 1.79 -2.60
C ASN A 171 7.18 0.80 -1.53
N GLY A 172 6.69 -0.45 -1.49
CA GLY A 172 7.07 -1.46 -0.50
C GLY A 172 6.69 -1.10 0.94
N GLY A 173 5.64 -0.30 1.14
CA GLY A 173 5.08 0.02 2.45
C GLY A 173 4.05 -1.01 2.89
N SER A 174 4.03 -1.36 4.19
CA SER A 174 3.04 -2.29 4.73
C SER A 174 1.65 -1.65 4.83
N ILE A 175 0.61 -2.45 4.58
CA ILE A 175 -0.80 -2.05 4.53
C ILE A 175 -1.47 -2.24 5.91
N ASP A 176 -0.70 -2.16 7.01
CA ASP A 176 -1.11 -2.60 8.35
C ASP A 176 -2.13 -1.70 9.07
N GLY A 177 -2.97 -0.95 8.34
CA GLY A 177 -3.97 -0.09 8.97
C GLY A 177 -5.12 0.38 8.08
N ILE A 178 -5.43 -0.35 7.00
CA ILE A 178 -6.47 0.08 6.04
C ILE A 178 -7.77 -0.76 6.15
N PHE A 179 -7.81 -1.79 7.00
CA PHE A 179 -9.04 -2.53 7.29
C PHE A 179 -9.24 -2.74 8.79
#